data_AF-A0A6A3IV44-F1
#
_entry.id   AF-A0A6A3IV44-F1
#
_cell.length_a   1.000
_cell.length_b   1.000
_cell.length_c   1.000
_cell.angle_alpha   90.00
_cell.angle_beta   90.00
_cell.angle_gamma   90.00
#
_symmetry.space_group_name_H-M   'P 1'
#
loop_
_entity.id
_entity.type
_entity.pdbx_description
1 polymer ?
#
loop_
_entity_poly.entity_id
_entity_poly.type
_entity_poly.pdbx_seq_one_letter_code
_entity_poly.pdbx_strand_id
1 'polypeptide(L)'
;MNRDRVETFRAIVGDSEFWKGLHKLKGILEFPSKIIGKLESDSGDLFKVYDYFKRLETSWSSTAGLGTTLSASLLEIVQKRWKFLSTDSMGFAYMLTPKSMEQQWRPKEKLKTKK
;
A
#
# COMPACT_ATOMS: atom_id res chain seq x y z
N MET A 1 22.04 25.59 22.46
CA MET A 1 20.73 25.08 21.96
C MET A 1 20.72 24.66 20.49
N ASN A 2 21.25 25.44 19.54
CA ASN A 2 21.17 25.06 18.12
C ASN A 2 22.24 24.02 17.68
N ARG A 3 23.39 23.99 18.36
CA ARG A 3 24.53 23.10 18.06
C ARG A 3 24.21 21.62 18.40
N ASP A 4 23.62 21.38 19.57
CA ASP A 4 23.18 20.03 19.99
C ASP A 4 22.16 19.40 19.05
N ARG A 5 21.25 20.20 18.48
CA ARG A 5 20.26 19.71 17.52
C ARG A 5 20.91 19.28 16.20
N VAL A 6 21.91 20.03 15.75
CA VAL A 6 22.64 19.72 14.51
C VAL A 6 23.49 18.46 14.69
N GLU A 7 24.11 18.28 15.85
CA GLU A 7 24.89 17.08 16.16
C GLU A 7 23.99 15.85 16.31
N THR A 8 22.85 15.98 17.00
CA THR A 8 21.84 14.92 17.11
C THR A 8 21.30 14.53 15.73
N PHE A 9 21.01 15.51 14.87
CA PHE A 9 20.56 15.27 13.51
C PHE A 9 21.61 14.53 12.67
N ARG A 10 22.88 14.95 12.75
CA ARG A 10 23.98 14.23 12.08
C ARG A 10 24.13 12.80 12.57
N ALA A 11 23.97 12.56 13.86
CA ALA A 11 24.04 11.22 14.43
C ALA A 11 22.93 10.31 13.87
N ILE A 12 21.69 10.80 13.79
CA ILE A 12 20.55 10.04 13.25
C ILE A 12 20.70 9.80 11.74
N VAL A 13 21.08 10.83 10.98
CA VAL A 13 21.28 10.71 9.52
C VAL A 13 22.48 9.85 9.17
N GLY A 14 23.50 9.80 10.03
CA GLY A 14 24.65 8.91 9.88
C GLY A 14 24.37 7.45 10.23
N ASP A 15 23.25 7.16 10.90
CA ASP A 15 22.91 5.80 11.33
C ASP A 15 22.33 4.97 10.18
N SER A 16 23.00 3.87 9.86
CA SER A 16 22.56 2.93 8.83
C SER A 16 21.26 2.20 9.18
N GLU A 17 21.00 1.95 10.47
CA GLU A 17 19.77 1.28 10.91
C GLU A 17 18.56 2.19 10.77
N PHE A 18 18.72 3.49 11.02
CA PHE A 18 17.70 4.48 10.71
C PHE A 18 17.24 4.39 9.24
N TRP A 19 18.19 4.37 8.29
CA TRP A 19 17.85 4.28 6.87
C TRP A 19 17.24 2.94 6.47
N LYS A 20 17.70 1.82 7.04
CA LYS A 20 17.06 0.51 6.84
C LYS A 20 15.61 0.51 7.31
N GLY A 21 15.37 1.06 8.50
CA GLY A 21 14.03 1.23 9.06
C GLY A 21 13.15 2.12 8.17
N LEU A 22 13.70 3.25 7.69
CA LEU A 22 12.99 4.17 6.81
C LEU A 22 12.65 3.54 5.46
N HIS A 23 13.56 2.77 4.87
CA HIS A 23 13.30 2.04 3.63
C HIS A 23 12.20 0.99 3.81
N LYS A 24 12.20 0.28 4.93
CA LYS A 24 11.14 -0.67 5.28
C LYS A 24 9.80 0.04 5.44
N LEU A 25 9.76 1.15 6.17
CA LEU A 25 8.56 1.95 6.36
C LEU A 25 8.01 2.49 5.02
N LYS A 26 8.90 2.98 4.15
CA LYS A 26 8.53 3.42 2.81
C LYS A 26 7.85 2.29 2.02
N GLY A 27 8.39 1.08 2.06
CA GLY A 27 7.79 -0.08 1.40
C GLY A 27 6.40 -0.42 1.93
N ILE A 28 6.19 -0.32 3.25
CA ILE A 28 4.87 -0.53 3.88
C ILE A 28 3.87 0.53 3.40
N LEU A 29 4.27 1.80 3.37
CA LEU A 29 3.37 2.90 3.07
C LEU A 29 3.11 3.11 1.58
N GLU A 30 4.01 2.67 0.71
CA GLU A 30 3.95 2.94 -0.73
C GLU A 30 2.64 2.46 -1.37
N PHE A 31 2.20 1.23 -1.05
CA PHE A 31 0.97 0.68 -1.62
C PHE A 31 -0.30 1.38 -1.08
N PRO A 32 -0.50 1.51 0.25
CA PRO A 32 -1.60 2.31 0.80
C PRO A 32 -1.65 3.75 0.28
N SER A 33 -0.53 4.46 0.20
CA SER A 33 -0.48 5.85 -0.28
C SER A 33 -0.92 5.97 -1.75
N LYS A 34 -0.57 5.00 -2.60
CA LYS A 34 -1.03 4.96 -4.00
C LYS A 34 -2.53 4.69 -4.13
N ILE A 35 -3.11 3.95 -3.19
CA ILE A 35 -4.55 3.67 -3.17
C ILE A 35 -5.32 4.91 -2.75
N ILE A 36 -4.90 5.59 -1.68
CA ILE A 36 -5.55 6.81 -1.17
C ILE A 36 -5.71 7.84 -2.29
N GLY A 37 -4.64 8.16 -3.02
CA GLY A 37 -4.71 9.14 -4.11
C GLY A 37 -5.64 8.74 -5.27
N LYS A 38 -5.89 7.43 -5.47
CA LYS A 38 -6.88 6.97 -6.46
C LYS A 38 -8.31 7.01 -5.92
N LEU A 39 -8.49 6.70 -4.64
CA LEU A 39 -9.79 6.75 -3.97
C LEU A 39 -10.30 8.18 -3.78
N GLU A 40 -9.37 9.14 -3.60
CA GLU A 40 -9.68 10.57 -3.50
C GLU A 40 -9.88 11.24 -4.86
N SER A 41 -9.64 10.52 -5.97
CA SER A 41 -9.88 11.07 -7.30
C SER A 41 -11.36 11.02 -7.66
N ASP A 42 -11.85 12.00 -8.41
CA ASP A 42 -13.23 12.04 -8.94
C ASP A 42 -13.56 10.88 -9.90
N SER A 43 -12.54 10.08 -10.28
CA SER A 43 -12.66 8.86 -11.09
C SER A 43 -12.69 7.56 -10.26
N GLY A 44 -12.96 7.69 -8.96
CA GLY A 44 -13.00 6.59 -8.01
C GLY A 44 -14.21 5.68 -8.20
N ASP A 45 -14.06 4.64 -9.02
CA ASP A 45 -15.12 3.65 -9.23
C ASP A 45 -15.27 2.70 -8.03
N LEU A 46 -16.52 2.33 -7.69
CA LEU A 46 -16.84 1.40 -6.59
C LEU A 46 -16.08 0.07 -6.70
N PHE A 47 -15.87 -0.44 -7.92
CA PHE A 47 -15.13 -1.68 -8.11
C PHE A 47 -13.64 -1.55 -7.73
N LYS A 48 -13.03 -0.38 -7.96
CA LYS A 48 -11.63 -0.10 -7.59
C LYS A 48 -11.47 -0.07 -6.07
N VAL A 49 -12.47 0.46 -5.36
CA VAL A 49 -12.52 0.42 -3.89
C VAL A 49 -12.46 -1.03 -3.42
N TYR A 50 -13.30 -1.89 -3.98
CA TYR A 50 -13.32 -3.32 -3.66
C TYR A 50 -11.97 -4.00 -3.96
N ASP A 51 -11.45 -3.83 -5.18
CA ASP A 51 -10.17 -4.40 -5.62
C ASP A 51 -9.01 -3.96 -4.72
N TYR A 52 -8.90 -2.68 -4.38
CA TYR A 52 -7.83 -2.18 -3.53
C TYR A 52 -7.88 -2.71 -2.11
N PHE A 53 -9.06 -2.83 -1.52
CA PHE A 53 -9.20 -3.45 -0.20
C PHE A 53 -8.80 -4.94 -0.22
N LYS A 54 -9.14 -5.68 -1.28
CA LYS A 54 -8.73 -7.08 -1.42
C LYS A 54 -7.23 -7.24 -1.64
N ARG A 55 -6.62 -6.34 -2.39
CA ARG A 55 -5.16 -6.30 -2.53
C ARG A 55 -4.46 -5.95 -1.22
N LEU A 56 -4.98 -4.99 -0.44
CA LEU A 56 -4.45 -4.67 0.90
C LEU A 56 -4.52 -5.87 1.84
N GLU A 57 -5.67 -6.56 1.87
CA GLU A 57 -5.86 -7.78 2.67
C GLU A 57 -4.86 -8.88 2.25
N THR A 58 -4.63 -9.05 0.95
CA THR A 58 -3.65 -10.01 0.40
C THR A 58 -2.21 -9.60 0.72
N SER A 59 -1.88 -8.31 0.63
CA SER A 59 -0.55 -7.79 0.92
C SER A 59 -0.17 -7.97 2.39
N TRP A 60 -1.10 -7.78 3.32
CA TRP A 60 -0.81 -7.90 4.76
C TRP A 60 -0.94 -9.32 5.31
N SER A 61 -1.68 -10.20 4.63
CA SER A 61 -1.69 -11.63 4.95
C SER A 61 -0.39 -12.34 4.55
N SER A 62 0.35 -11.82 3.56
CA SER A 62 1.71 -12.27 3.28
C SER A 62 2.69 -11.67 4.29
N THR A 63 3.41 -12.51 5.02
CA THR A 63 4.45 -12.09 5.98
C THR A 63 5.78 -11.71 5.32
N ALA A 64 5.83 -11.67 3.97
CA ALA A 64 7.06 -11.43 3.23
C ALA A 64 7.64 -10.04 3.53
N GLY A 65 8.66 -9.99 4.40
CA GLY A 65 9.40 -8.77 4.75
C GLY A 65 8.87 -8.00 5.96
N LEU A 66 7.73 -8.39 6.55
CA LEU A 66 7.17 -7.78 7.76
C LEU A 66 7.25 -8.72 8.97
N GLY A 67 7.36 -8.15 10.17
CA GLY A 67 7.20 -8.94 11.40
C GLY A 67 5.75 -9.43 11.50
N THR A 68 5.57 -10.67 11.93
CA THR A 68 4.25 -11.34 12.03
C THR A 68 3.24 -10.51 12.82
N THR A 69 3.66 -9.92 13.94
CA THR A 69 2.83 -9.04 14.77
C THR A 69 2.34 -7.80 14.00
N LEU A 70 3.25 -7.13 13.27
CA LEU A 70 2.90 -5.93 12.52
C LEU A 70 1.96 -6.23 11.35
N SER A 71 2.21 -7.34 10.63
CA SER A 71 1.30 -7.82 9.57
C SER A 71 -0.09 -8.09 10.12
N ALA A 72 -0.20 -8.77 11.27
CA ALA A 72 -1.48 -9.07 11.89
C ALA A 72 -2.23 -7.78 12.28
N SER A 73 -1.54 -6.82 12.91
CA SER A 73 -2.16 -5.53 13.26
C SER A 73 -2.62 -4.73 12.05
N LEU A 74 -1.83 -4.70 10.96
CA LEU A 74 -2.22 -4.03 9.73
C LEU A 74 -3.42 -4.71 9.04
N LEU A 75 -3.42 -6.04 9.01
CA LEU A 75 -4.54 -6.82 8.49
C LEU A 75 -5.82 -6.56 9.28
N GLU A 76 -5.74 -6.54 10.61
CA GLU A 76 -6.87 -6.24 11.49
C GLU A 76 -7.45 -4.84 11.21
N ILE A 77 -6.59 -3.83 11.05
CA ILE A 77 -7.02 -2.47 10.70
C ILE A 77 -7.77 -2.45 9.36
N VAL A 78 -7.21 -3.13 8.34
CA VAL A 78 -7.84 -3.20 7.01
C VAL A 78 -9.19 -3.92 7.09
N GLN A 79 -9.27 -5.05 7.80
CA GLN A 79 -10.51 -5.81 7.95
C GLN A 79 -11.58 -5.04 8.73
N LYS A 80 -11.20 -4.35 9.81
CA LYS A 80 -12.11 -3.50 10.58
C LYS A 80 -12.66 -2.36 9.74
N ARG A 81 -11.82 -1.72 8.93
CA ARG A 81 -12.25 -0.64 8.03
C ARG A 81 -13.11 -1.17 6.90
N TRP A 82 -12.75 -2.31 6.32
CA TRP A 82 -13.53 -2.97 5.28
C TRP A 82 -14.92 -3.32 5.79
N LYS A 83 -15.05 -3.94 6.96
CA LYS A 83 -16.35 -4.27 7.58
C LYS A 83 -17.27 -3.05 7.74
N PHE A 84 -16.70 -1.87 7.99
CA PHE A 84 -17.47 -0.63 8.12
C PHE A 84 -17.90 -0.04 6.76
N LEU A 85 -17.03 -0.12 5.74
CA LEU A 85 -17.26 0.51 4.43
C LEU A 85 -17.92 -0.40 3.40
N SER A 86 -17.77 -1.73 3.55
CA SER A 86 -18.17 -2.69 2.55
C SER A 86 -19.69 -2.69 2.36
N THR A 87 -20.10 -2.63 1.11
CA THR A 87 -21.50 -2.78 0.70
C THR A 87 -21.59 -3.80 -0.43
N ASP A 88 -22.71 -4.50 -0.54
CA ASP A 88 -22.90 -5.51 -1.60
C ASP A 88 -22.75 -4.90 -2.99
N SER A 89 -23.18 -3.64 -3.16
CA SER A 89 -23.01 -2.86 -4.39
C SER A 89 -21.56 -2.77 -4.87
N MET A 90 -20.57 -2.72 -3.97
CA MET A 90 -19.16 -2.74 -4.34
C MET A 90 -18.74 -4.09 -4.93
N GLY A 91 -19.26 -5.19 -4.36
CA GLY A 91 -19.03 -6.54 -4.87
C GLY A 91 -19.69 -6.75 -6.24
N PHE A 92 -20.93 -6.28 -6.41
CA PHE A 92 -21.62 -6.32 -7.71
C PHE A 92 -20.90 -5.48 -8.75
N ALA A 93 -20.49 -4.26 -8.41
CA ALA A 93 -19.70 -3.42 -9.31
C ALA A 93 -18.41 -4.12 -9.76
N TYR A 94 -17.70 -4.80 -8.83
CA TYR A 94 -16.52 -5.60 -9.16
C TYR A 94 -16.82 -6.79 -10.07
N MET A 95 -17.88 -7.55 -9.80
CA MET A 95 -18.25 -8.70 -10.64
C MET A 95 -18.69 -8.31 -12.05
N LEU A 96 -19.36 -7.16 -12.19
CA LEU A 96 -19.89 -6.66 -13.46
C LEU A 96 -18.84 -5.88 -14.28
N THR A 97 -17.72 -5.51 -13.68
CA THR A 97 -16.65 -4.80 -14.38
C THR A 97 -15.89 -5.78 -15.28
N PRO A 98 -15.78 -5.52 -16.60
CA PRO A 98 -15.03 -6.38 -17.50
C PRO A 98 -13.56 -6.49 -17.08
N LYS A 99 -13.02 -7.71 -16.98
CA LYS A 99 -11.60 -7.92 -16.61
C LYS A 99 -10.60 -7.32 -17.59
N SER A 100 -11.03 -6.98 -18.82
CA SER A 100 -10.23 -6.19 -19.76
C SER A 100 -9.95 -4.76 -19.28
N MET A 101 -10.78 -4.21 -18.39
CA MET A 101 -10.54 -2.92 -17.73
C MET A 101 -9.56 -3.01 -16.55
N GLU A 102 -9.34 -4.21 -15.96
CA GLU A 102 -8.35 -4.43 -14.90
C GLU A 102 -6.89 -4.29 -15.40
N GLN A 103 -6.67 -4.43 -16.72
CA GLN A 103 -5.33 -4.43 -17.33
C GLN A 103 -4.68 -3.03 -17.44
N GLN A 104 -5.41 -1.95 -17.13
CA GLN A 104 -4.84 -0.59 -17.19
C GLN A 104 -3.74 -0.32 -16.16
N TRP A 105 -3.58 -1.16 -15.14
CA TRP A 105 -2.47 -1.07 -14.18
C TRP A 105 -1.76 -2.40 -14.01
N ARG A 106 -1.14 -2.90 -15.07
CA ARG A 106 0.12 -3.63 -14.92
C ARG A 106 1.26 -2.64 -15.10
N PRO A 107 2.25 -2.55 -14.19
CA PRO A 107 3.50 -1.90 -14.52
C PRO A 107 3.95 -2.52 -15.84
N LYS A 108 4.22 -1.69 -16.85
CA LYS A 108 4.85 -2.16 -18.08
C LYS A 108 6.18 -2.77 -17.66
N GLU A 109 6.23 -4.08 -17.47
CA GLU A 109 7.49 -4.80 -17.46
C GLU A 109 8.14 -4.41 -18.78
N LYS A 110 9.23 -3.63 -18.69
CA LYS A 110 10.03 -3.31 -19.86
C LYS A 110 10.51 -4.66 -20.37
N LEU A 111 9.84 -5.16 -21.41
CA LEU A 111 10.33 -6.27 -22.23
C LEU A 111 11.74 -5.85 -22.66
N LYS A 112 12.74 -6.38 -21.96
CA LYS A 112 14.12 -6.33 -22.40
C LYS A 112 14.15 -7.21 -23.63
N THR A 113 13.93 -6.61 -24.80
CA THR A 113 14.36 -7.19 -26.07
C THR A 113 15.88 -7.35 -25.96
N LYS A 114 16.31 -8.59 -25.70
CA LYS A 114 17.69 -8.99 -25.95
C LYS A 114 17.93 -8.81 -27.46
N LYS A 115 19.09 -8.24 -27.76
CA LYS A 115 19.65 -8.03 -29.09
C LYS A 115 19.50 -9.25 -29.99
#